data_AF-D9URT9-F1
#
_entry.id   AF-D9URT9-F1
#
_cell.length_a   1.000
_cell.length_b   1.000
_cell.length_c   1.000
_cell.angle_alpha   90.00
_cell.angle_beta   90.00
_cell.angle_gamma   90.00
#
_symmetry.space_group_name_H-M   'P 1'
#
loop_
_entity.id
_entity.type
_entity.pdbx_description
1 polymer ?
#
loop_
_entity_poly.entity_id
_entity_poly.type
_entity_poly.pdbx_seq_one_letter_code
_entity_poly.pdbx_strand_id
1 'polypeptide(L)'
;MLGEGLRGWPVVDCEVTLVRSGYWPRQSHSHAVFDKSMSSTAGDFRLLTPLVLMTALRAAGTVVEEPVHHFRLGVPAEAYGAVLPLLGRLGAVPGAPRAAGGTYTVEGEIPAAHVHELGRLLPGPSRGEGVLETEFAAYRPVRGPVPERSRTDADPLRREEYLLRVVRGVPVDGRR
;
A
#
# COMPACT_ATOMS: atom_id res chain seq x y z
N MET A 1 4.84 -5.12 10.96
CA MET A 1 4.69 -4.49 9.63
C MET A 1 5.93 -4.80 8.80
N LEU A 2 5.75 -5.24 7.55
CA LEU A 2 6.83 -5.39 6.58
C LEU A 2 6.86 -4.14 5.69
N GLY A 3 8.05 -3.59 5.43
CA GLY A 3 8.18 -2.30 4.74
C GLY A 3 7.70 -2.30 3.28
N GLU A 4 7.84 -3.42 2.57
CA GLU A 4 7.44 -3.58 1.17
C GLU A 4 6.95 -5.01 0.86
N GLY A 5 5.74 -5.13 0.33
CA GLY A 5 5.12 -6.36 -0.15
C GLY A 5 5.25 -6.54 -1.66
N LEU A 6 4.36 -7.33 -2.28
CA LEU A 6 4.45 -7.68 -3.70
C LEU A 6 4.29 -6.48 -4.65
N ARG A 7 3.50 -5.48 -4.26
CA ARG A 7 3.27 -4.24 -5.02
C ARG A 7 4.08 -3.05 -4.49
N GLY A 8 5.11 -3.35 -3.70
CA GLY A 8 5.99 -2.36 -3.08
C GLY A 8 5.40 -1.60 -1.90
N TRP A 9 4.09 -1.70 -1.62
CA TRP A 9 3.44 -1.12 -0.43
C TRP A 9 3.75 -1.89 0.86
N PRO A 10 3.70 -1.26 2.05
CA PRO A 10 3.86 -1.97 3.31
C PRO A 10 2.81 -3.08 3.50
N VAL A 11 3.21 -4.19 4.13
CA VAL A 11 2.28 -5.24 4.57
C VAL A 11 2.03 -5.04 6.07
N VAL A 12 0.78 -4.75 6.41
CA VAL A 12 0.29 -4.62 7.78
C VAL A 12 -0.38 -5.92 8.23
N ASP A 13 -0.69 -6.00 9.53
CA ASP A 13 -1.46 -7.12 10.12
C ASP A 13 -0.93 -8.51 9.78
N CYS A 14 0.40 -8.63 9.72
CA CYS A 14 1.09 -9.86 9.40
C CYS A 14 1.95 -10.36 10.57
N GLU A 15 1.91 -11.67 10.79
CA GLU A 15 2.84 -12.39 11.66
C GLU A 15 3.77 -13.25 10.80
N VAL A 16 5.07 -13.19 11.07
CA VAL A 16 6.09 -13.97 10.36
C VAL A 16 6.73 -14.95 11.33
N THR A 17 6.51 -16.24 11.09
CA THR A 17 7.09 -17.31 11.90
C THR A 17 8.10 -18.11 11.09
N LEU A 18 9.33 -18.22 11.60
CA LEU A 18 10.33 -19.14 11.05
C LEU A 18 10.08 -20.55 11.59
N VAL A 19 9.52 -21.42 10.76
CA VAL A 19 9.17 -22.80 11.16
C VAL A 19 10.31 -23.80 11.00
N ARG A 20 11.21 -23.57 10.03
CA ARG A 20 12.32 -24.46 9.71
C ARG A 20 13.43 -23.68 9.02
N SER A 21 14.67 -23.97 9.36
CA SER A 21 15.85 -23.46 8.67
C SER A 21 16.88 -24.57 8.51
N GLY A 22 17.45 -24.68 7.31
CA GLY A 22 18.65 -25.48 7.07
C GLY A 22 19.87 -24.57 7.07
N TYR A 23 20.96 -25.00 7.69
CA TYR A 23 22.22 -24.25 7.70
C TYR A 23 23.40 -25.20 7.67
N TRP A 24 24.51 -24.75 7.08
CA TRP A 24 25.81 -25.39 7.22
C TRP A 24 26.54 -24.76 8.42
N PRO A 25 26.92 -25.56 9.44
CA PRO A 25 27.60 -25.03 10.62
C PRO A 25 28.98 -24.47 10.25
N ARG A 26 29.59 -23.73 11.18
CA ARG A 26 30.94 -23.19 11.03
C ARG A 26 31.93 -24.33 10.81
N GLN A 27 32.35 -24.53 9.57
CA GLN A 27 33.34 -25.53 9.18
C GLN A 27 34.60 -24.85 8.66
N SER A 28 35.73 -25.50 8.92
CA SER A 28 37.02 -25.20 8.32
C SER A 28 37.78 -26.52 8.14
N HIS A 29 38.79 -26.53 7.28
CA HIS A 29 39.75 -27.62 7.29
C HIS A 29 40.42 -27.74 8.67
N SER A 30 40.93 -28.93 9.03
CA SER A 30 41.65 -29.14 10.28
C SER A 30 42.76 -28.09 10.44
N HIS A 31 42.78 -27.41 11.61
CA HIS A 31 43.69 -26.31 11.92
C HIS A 31 43.55 -25.03 11.06
N ALA A 32 42.49 -24.89 10.26
CA ALA A 32 42.24 -23.68 9.48
C ALA A 32 41.27 -22.72 10.20
N VAL A 33 41.44 -21.42 9.91
CA VAL A 33 40.51 -20.36 10.30
C VAL A 33 39.19 -20.55 9.53
N PHE A 34 38.12 -19.92 10.01
CA PHE A 34 36.78 -19.95 9.40
C PHE A 34 36.80 -19.81 7.87
N ASP A 35 36.12 -20.75 7.19
CA ASP A 35 35.91 -20.68 5.75
C ASP A 35 34.42 -20.43 5.45
N LYS A 36 34.14 -19.27 4.85
CA LYS A 36 32.80 -18.86 4.44
C LYS A 36 32.23 -19.73 3.32
N SER A 37 33.07 -20.29 2.43
CA SER A 37 32.59 -21.10 1.31
C SER A 37 31.98 -22.43 1.77
N MET A 38 32.32 -22.87 2.98
CA MET A 38 31.85 -24.13 3.60
C MET A 38 30.87 -23.92 4.76
N SER A 39 30.43 -22.68 5.01
CA SER A 39 29.61 -22.36 6.19
C SER A 39 28.51 -21.37 5.84
N SER A 40 27.31 -21.58 6.36
CA SER A 40 26.26 -20.55 6.31
C SER A 40 26.57 -19.44 7.30
N THR A 41 26.46 -18.21 6.84
CA THR A 41 26.65 -17.01 7.65
C THR A 41 25.35 -16.25 7.85
N ALA A 42 25.32 -15.36 8.84
CA ALA A 42 24.22 -14.42 8.99
C ALA A 42 24.00 -13.55 7.73
N GLY A 43 25.05 -13.32 6.94
CA GLY A 43 24.93 -12.64 5.64
C GLY A 43 24.07 -13.42 4.66
N ASP A 44 24.28 -14.72 4.54
CA ASP A 44 23.54 -15.57 3.61
C ASP A 44 22.05 -15.59 3.96
N PHE A 45 21.71 -15.66 5.25
CA PHE A 45 20.31 -15.56 5.70
C PHE A 45 19.68 -14.20 5.45
N ARG A 46 20.42 -13.10 5.63
CA ARG A 46 19.92 -11.75 5.30
C ARG A 46 19.60 -11.60 3.81
N LEU A 47 20.38 -12.25 2.94
CA LEU A 47 20.14 -12.22 1.49
C LEU A 47 19.05 -13.22 1.05
N LEU A 48 18.89 -14.34 1.75
CA LEU A 48 17.86 -15.33 1.43
C LEU A 48 16.46 -14.93 1.92
N THR A 49 16.37 -14.28 3.09
CA THR A 49 15.11 -13.93 3.73
C THR A 49 14.15 -13.17 2.82
N PRO A 50 14.55 -12.11 2.08
CA PRO A 50 13.65 -11.39 1.18
C PRO A 50 13.05 -12.27 0.08
N LEU A 51 13.82 -13.21 -0.48
CA LEU A 51 13.34 -14.13 -1.54
C LEU A 51 12.27 -15.09 -1.01
N VAL A 52 12.52 -15.66 0.18
CA VAL A 52 11.57 -16.58 0.83
C VAL A 52 10.33 -15.83 1.27
N LEU A 53 10.48 -14.63 1.80
CA LEU A 53 9.38 -13.77 2.22
C LEU A 53 8.46 -13.43 1.04
N MET A 54 8.99 -13.04 -0.12
CA MET A 54 8.15 -12.77 -1.29
C MET A 54 7.38 -13.99 -1.77
N THR A 55 7.98 -15.18 -1.64
CA THR A 55 7.30 -16.44 -1.96
C THR A 55 6.14 -16.68 -0.99
N ALA A 56 6.36 -16.45 0.31
CA ALA A 56 5.32 -16.56 1.33
C ALA A 56 4.19 -15.54 1.13
N LEU A 57 4.50 -14.28 0.84
CA LEU A 57 3.49 -13.25 0.58
C LEU A 57 2.65 -13.57 -0.67
N ARG A 58 3.27 -14.13 -1.72
CA ARG A 58 2.54 -14.59 -2.91
C ARG A 58 1.59 -15.73 -2.58
N ALA A 59 2.02 -16.69 -1.76
CA ALA A 59 1.17 -17.80 -1.32
C ALA A 59 0.04 -17.32 -0.39
N ALA A 60 0.30 -16.32 0.45
CA ALA A 60 -0.70 -15.72 1.36
C ALA A 60 -1.77 -14.89 0.63
N GLY A 61 -1.53 -14.48 -0.62
CA GLY A 61 -2.52 -13.76 -1.43
C GLY A 61 -2.80 -12.33 -0.94
N THR A 62 -1.76 -11.58 -0.59
CA THR A 62 -1.91 -10.20 -0.10
C THR A 62 -2.63 -9.30 -1.11
N VAL A 63 -3.52 -8.44 -0.61
CA VAL A 63 -4.22 -7.39 -1.38
C VAL A 63 -3.68 -6.01 -1.03
N VAL A 64 -3.79 -5.06 -1.97
CA VAL A 64 -3.49 -3.65 -1.69
C VAL A 64 -4.78 -2.98 -1.24
N GLU A 65 -4.70 -2.28 -0.11
CA GLU A 65 -5.80 -1.50 0.43
C GLU A 65 -5.50 -0.01 0.36
N GLU A 66 -6.54 0.79 0.17
CA GLU A 66 -6.51 2.25 0.23
C GLU A 66 -7.26 2.76 1.46
N PRO A 67 -6.82 3.89 2.05
CA PRO A 67 -7.57 4.55 3.10
C PRO A 67 -8.85 5.17 2.52
N VAL A 68 -9.97 4.94 3.21
CA VAL A 68 -11.27 5.53 2.91
C VAL A 68 -11.68 6.47 4.04
N HIS A 69 -12.28 7.60 3.67
CA HIS A 69 -12.88 8.53 4.61
C HIS A 69 -14.39 8.35 4.64
N HIS A 70 -14.97 8.42 5.84
CA HIS A 70 -16.38 8.79 5.96
C HIS A 70 -16.48 10.28 5.62
N PHE A 71 -17.51 10.64 4.85
CA PHE A 71 -17.83 12.04 4.58
C PHE A 71 -19.25 12.37 4.99
N ARG A 72 -19.44 13.63 5.39
CA ARG A 72 -20.74 14.28 5.54
C ARG A 72 -20.74 15.53 4.67
N LEU A 73 -21.69 15.59 3.74
CA LEU A 73 -21.81 16.67 2.77
C LEU A 73 -23.18 17.34 2.88
N GLY A 74 -23.19 18.61 3.24
CA GLY A 74 -24.36 19.48 3.19
C GLY A 74 -24.35 20.34 1.92
N VAL A 75 -25.44 20.32 1.15
CA VAL A 75 -25.61 21.15 -0.07
C VAL A 75 -27.05 21.66 -0.22
N PRO A 76 -27.27 22.83 -0.85
CA PRO A 76 -28.62 23.28 -1.19
C PRO A 76 -29.41 22.23 -1.99
N ALA A 77 -30.72 22.14 -1.76
CA ALA A 77 -31.55 21.09 -2.35
C ALA A 77 -31.51 21.08 -3.90
N GLU A 78 -31.45 22.27 -4.50
CA GLU A 78 -31.35 22.48 -5.95
C GLU A 78 -29.97 22.13 -6.52
N ALA A 79 -28.92 22.11 -5.69
CA ALA A 79 -27.56 21.76 -6.10
C ALA A 79 -27.29 20.25 -6.03
N TYR A 80 -28.07 19.51 -5.25
CA TYR A 80 -27.83 18.09 -4.98
C TYR A 80 -27.74 17.23 -6.26
N GLY A 81 -28.63 17.46 -7.23
CA GLY A 81 -28.61 16.73 -8.50
C GLY A 81 -27.33 16.93 -9.31
N ALA A 82 -26.69 18.10 -9.21
CA ALA A 82 -25.43 18.40 -9.88
C ALA A 82 -24.20 17.82 -9.17
N VAL A 83 -24.32 17.58 -7.85
CA VAL A 83 -23.24 17.06 -7.00
C VAL A 83 -23.14 15.53 -7.07
N LEU A 84 -24.24 14.81 -7.26
CA LEU A 84 -24.25 13.35 -7.33
C LEU A 84 -23.29 12.75 -8.38
N PRO A 85 -23.25 13.23 -9.64
CA PRO A 85 -22.29 12.73 -10.62
C PRO A 85 -20.84 13.00 -10.24
N LEU A 86 -20.57 14.12 -9.54
CA LEU A 86 -19.23 14.43 -9.05
C LEU A 86 -18.77 13.40 -8.01
N LEU A 87 -19.64 13.06 -7.04
CA LEU A 87 -19.35 12.02 -6.06
C LEU A 87 -19.05 10.67 -6.73
N GLY A 88 -19.89 10.25 -7.68
CA GLY A 88 -19.69 8.99 -8.41
C GLY A 88 -18.38 8.94 -9.20
N ARG A 89 -18.01 10.03 -9.88
CA ARG A 89 -16.72 10.10 -10.61
C ARG A 89 -15.51 9.98 -9.70
N LEU A 90 -15.61 10.46 -8.47
CA LEU A 90 -14.55 10.39 -7.47
C LEU A 90 -14.57 9.08 -6.65
N GLY A 91 -15.37 8.11 -7.08
CA GLY A 91 -15.47 6.80 -6.43
C GLY A 91 -16.16 6.84 -5.06
N ALA A 92 -16.85 7.93 -4.73
CA ALA A 92 -17.62 8.01 -3.49
C ALA A 92 -18.87 7.13 -3.58
N VAL A 93 -19.24 6.54 -2.45
CA VAL A 93 -20.44 5.71 -2.27
C VAL A 93 -21.38 6.46 -1.32
N PRO A 94 -22.26 7.35 -1.84
CA PRO A 94 -23.21 8.08 -1.01
C PRO A 94 -24.34 7.16 -0.53
N GLY A 95 -24.75 7.33 0.72
CA GLY A 95 -25.97 6.78 1.27
C GLY A 95 -27.21 7.59 0.86
N ALA A 96 -28.33 7.29 1.50
CA ALA A 96 -29.58 8.01 1.26
C ALA A 96 -29.47 9.47 1.75
N PRO A 97 -29.90 10.47 0.96
CA PRO A 97 -29.91 11.86 1.38
C PRO A 97 -30.96 12.10 2.47
N ARG A 98 -30.65 13.00 3.40
CA ARG A 98 -31.60 13.51 4.39
C ARG A 98 -31.92 14.97 4.06
N ALA A 99 -33.20 15.29 3.90
CA ALA A 99 -33.66 16.66 3.67
C ALA A 99 -33.88 17.38 5.01
N ALA A 100 -33.38 18.61 5.14
CA ALA A 100 -33.69 19.49 6.26
C ALA A 100 -33.56 20.95 5.83
N GLY A 101 -34.63 21.74 6.01
CA GLY A 101 -34.57 23.20 5.88
C GLY A 101 -34.09 23.76 4.53
N GLY A 102 -34.37 23.07 3.41
CA GLY A 102 -33.90 23.48 2.08
C GLY A 102 -32.53 22.94 1.69
N THR A 103 -31.91 22.14 2.57
CA THR A 103 -30.59 21.53 2.37
C THR A 103 -30.72 20.01 2.32
N TYR A 104 -29.89 19.35 1.51
CA TYR A 104 -29.64 17.92 1.62
C TYR A 104 -28.34 17.67 2.38
N THR A 105 -28.39 16.74 3.33
CA THR A 105 -27.19 16.12 3.91
C THR A 105 -27.03 14.72 3.35
N VAL A 106 -25.83 14.41 2.87
CA VAL A 106 -25.44 13.11 2.33
C VAL A 106 -24.25 12.62 3.12
N GLU A 107 -24.35 11.41 3.64
CA GLU A 107 -23.24 10.71 4.27
C GLU A 107 -22.83 9.53 3.41
N GLY A 108 -21.56 9.16 3.47
CA GLY A 108 -21.07 8.01 2.73
C GLY A 108 -19.58 7.87 2.90
N GLU A 109 -18.96 7.17 1.96
CA GLU A 109 -17.52 6.99 1.97
C GLU A 109 -16.89 7.40 0.66
N ILE A 110 -15.63 7.85 0.73
CA ILE A 110 -14.84 8.28 -0.41
C ILE A 110 -13.38 7.83 -0.22
N PRO A 111 -12.68 7.39 -1.28
CA PRO A 111 -11.23 7.21 -1.22
C PRO A 111 -10.54 8.49 -0.73
N ALA A 112 -9.65 8.38 0.25
CA ALA A 112 -8.99 9.55 0.84
C ALA A 112 -8.22 10.36 -0.23
N ALA A 113 -7.68 9.68 -1.24
CA ALA A 113 -6.99 10.29 -2.38
C ALA A 113 -7.85 11.31 -3.15
N HIS A 114 -9.19 11.16 -3.14
CA HIS A 114 -10.10 12.04 -3.88
C HIS A 114 -10.76 13.11 -3.01
N VAL A 115 -10.51 13.16 -1.70
CA VAL A 115 -11.10 14.17 -0.79
C VAL A 115 -10.68 15.58 -1.18
N HIS A 116 -9.40 15.79 -1.47
CA HIS A 116 -8.90 17.10 -1.88
C HIS A 116 -9.53 17.55 -3.21
N GLU A 117 -9.64 16.64 -4.17
CA GLU A 117 -10.28 16.93 -5.46
C GLU A 117 -11.77 17.24 -5.30
N LEU A 118 -12.49 16.50 -4.45
CA LEU A 118 -13.87 16.82 -4.11
C LEU A 118 -13.98 18.24 -3.55
N GLY A 119 -13.15 18.59 -2.56
CA GLY A 119 -13.15 19.94 -1.97
C GLY A 119 -12.88 21.05 -3.00
N ARG A 120 -12.01 20.81 -3.98
CA ARG A 120 -11.71 21.75 -5.05
C ARG A 120 -12.86 21.89 -6.06
N LEU A 121 -13.56 20.80 -6.37
CA LEU A 121 -14.61 20.77 -7.38
C LEU A 121 -15.99 21.14 -6.83
N LEU A 122 -16.24 20.94 -5.54
CA LEU A 122 -17.54 21.13 -4.89
C LEU A 122 -18.12 22.55 -5.06
N PRO A 123 -17.36 23.66 -4.96
CA PRO A 123 -17.93 25.00 -5.02
C PRO A 123 -18.71 25.31 -6.31
N GLY A 124 -18.31 24.76 -7.45
CA GLY A 124 -18.98 24.97 -8.74
C GLY A 124 -20.45 24.49 -8.74
N PRO A 125 -20.71 23.17 -8.61
CA PRO A 125 -22.05 22.63 -8.58
C PRO A 125 -22.84 23.01 -7.31
N SER A 126 -22.17 23.33 -6.19
CA SER A 126 -22.83 23.74 -4.95
C SER A 126 -23.07 25.25 -4.83
N ARG A 127 -22.75 26.05 -5.85
CA ARG A 127 -22.78 27.52 -5.82
C ARG A 127 -21.98 28.14 -4.66
N GLY A 128 -20.96 27.44 -4.18
CA GLY A 128 -20.14 27.84 -3.04
C GLY A 128 -20.75 27.56 -1.66
N GLU A 129 -21.95 26.99 -1.59
CA GLU A 129 -22.67 26.76 -0.32
C GLU A 129 -22.46 25.35 0.26
N GLY A 130 -21.60 24.54 -0.37
CA GLY A 130 -21.34 23.17 0.04
C GLY A 130 -20.45 23.10 1.27
N VAL A 131 -20.86 22.32 2.27
CA VAL A 131 -20.07 22.05 3.49
C VAL A 131 -19.68 20.57 3.50
N LEU A 132 -18.37 20.30 3.48
CA LEU A 132 -17.81 18.97 3.49
C LEU A 132 -17.02 18.73 4.78
N GLU A 133 -17.39 17.69 5.51
CA GLU A 133 -16.64 17.13 6.62
C GLU A 133 -16.15 15.74 6.23
N THR A 134 -14.93 15.39 6.61
CA THR A 134 -14.39 14.05 6.37
C THR A 134 -13.53 13.58 7.54
N GLU A 135 -13.58 12.29 7.81
CA GLU A 135 -12.72 11.63 8.79
C GLU A 135 -12.28 10.26 8.28
N PHE A 136 -11.10 9.79 8.71
CA PHE A 136 -10.64 8.45 8.37
C PHE A 136 -11.60 7.40 8.94
N ALA A 137 -12.05 6.47 8.09
CA ALA A 137 -12.95 5.40 8.50
C ALA A 137 -12.22 4.05 8.59
N ALA A 138 -11.56 3.63 7.51
CA ALA A 138 -10.92 2.32 7.41
C ALA A 138 -9.91 2.25 6.26
N TYR A 139 -9.21 1.14 6.18
CA TYR A 139 -8.60 0.67 4.94
C TYR A 139 -9.55 -0.30 4.24
N ARG A 140 -9.58 -0.28 2.91
CA ARG A 140 -10.37 -1.21 2.09
C ARG A 140 -9.61 -1.61 0.84
N PRO A 141 -9.87 -2.80 0.27
CA PRO A 141 -9.26 -3.21 -0.98
C PRO A 141 -9.48 -2.18 -2.09
N VAL A 142 -8.40 -1.83 -2.79
CA VAL A 142 -8.45 -0.86 -3.90
C VAL A 142 -9.46 -1.31 -4.94
N ARG A 143 -10.33 -0.40 -5.37
CA ARG A 143 -11.27 -0.65 -6.46
C ARG A 143 -10.69 -0.17 -7.78
N GLY A 144 -10.53 -1.08 -8.74
CA GLY A 144 -9.99 -0.77 -10.06
C GLY A 144 -8.49 -1.05 -10.17
N PRO A 145 -7.73 -0.25 -10.94
CA PRO A 145 -6.29 -0.46 -11.11
C PRO A 145 -5.55 -0.35 -9.78
N VAL A 146 -4.91 -1.44 -9.36
CA VAL A 146 -4.12 -1.47 -8.12
C VAL A 146 -2.83 -0.67 -8.32
N PRO A 147 -2.56 0.36 -7.49
CA PRO A 147 -1.35 1.16 -7.62
C PRO A 147 -0.11 0.34 -7.25
N GLU A 148 0.98 0.59 -7.95
CA GLU A 148 2.30 0.05 -7.62
C GLU A 148 3.17 1.14 -7.02
N ARG A 149 3.93 0.78 -5.97
CA ARG A 149 4.99 1.62 -5.43
C ARG A 149 6.33 1.04 -5.84
N SER A 150 7.19 1.85 -6.45
CA SER A 150 8.56 1.42 -6.74
C SER A 150 9.27 1.00 -5.46
N ARG A 151 9.97 -0.13 -5.51
CA ARG A 151 10.82 -0.57 -4.41
C ARG A 151 12.00 0.37 -4.21
N THR A 152 12.45 0.44 -2.97
CA THR A 152 13.57 1.29 -2.54
C THR A 152 14.93 0.59 -2.60
N ASP A 153 14.96 -0.75 -2.64
CA ASP A 153 16.16 -1.57 -2.61
C ASP A 153 16.25 -2.58 -3.77
N ALA A 154 17.12 -3.59 -3.63
CA ALA A 154 17.24 -4.66 -4.62
C ALA A 154 15.97 -5.52 -4.63
N ASP A 155 15.29 -5.61 -5.77
CA ASP A 155 13.98 -6.27 -5.86
C ASP A 155 14.07 -7.82 -5.81
N PRO A 156 13.68 -8.48 -4.71
CA PRO A 156 13.71 -9.94 -4.60
C PRO A 156 12.70 -10.65 -5.52
N LEU A 157 11.73 -9.94 -6.10
CA LEU A 157 10.83 -10.52 -7.11
C LEU A 157 11.55 -10.80 -8.43
N ARG A 158 12.67 -10.11 -8.70
CA ARG A 158 13.56 -10.35 -9.84
C ARG A 158 14.81 -11.08 -9.38
N ARG A 159 14.67 -12.37 -9.10
CA ARG A 159 15.70 -13.19 -8.45
C ARG A 159 17.10 -13.06 -9.05
N GLU A 160 17.23 -13.11 -10.37
CA GLU A 160 18.54 -13.02 -11.03
C GLU A 160 19.19 -11.65 -10.82
N GLU A 161 18.45 -10.56 -11.06
CA GLU A 161 18.91 -9.19 -10.84
C GLU A 161 19.26 -8.95 -9.37
N TYR A 162 18.41 -9.44 -8.45
CA TYR A 162 18.63 -9.38 -7.02
C TYR A 162 19.96 -10.02 -6.64
N LEU A 163 20.19 -11.28 -7.03
CA LEU A 163 21.40 -12.02 -6.70
C LEU A 163 22.65 -11.37 -7.30
N LEU A 164 22.56 -10.90 -8.55
CA LEU A 164 23.64 -10.15 -9.18
C LEU A 164 24.00 -8.90 -8.36
N ARG A 165 23.00 -8.13 -7.90
CA ARG A 165 23.20 -6.89 -7.15
C ARG A 165 23.78 -7.15 -5.76
N VAL A 166 23.20 -8.09 -5.00
CA VAL A 166 23.56 -8.28 -3.59
C VAL A 166 24.78 -9.16 -3.35
N VAL A 167 25.12 -10.07 -4.29
CA VAL A 167 26.29 -10.96 -4.16
C VAL A 167 27.54 -10.35 -4.80
N ARG A 168 27.39 -9.62 -5.92
CA ARG A 168 28.54 -9.04 -6.64
C ARG A 168 28.84 -7.58 -6.26
N GLY A 169 28.02 -6.94 -5.44
CA GLY A 169 28.27 -5.59 -4.92
C GLY A 169 28.25 -4.50 -5.98
N VAL A 170 27.48 -4.65 -7.07
CA VAL A 170 27.38 -3.64 -8.12
C VAL A 170 26.60 -2.43 -7.58
N PRO A 171 27.20 -1.22 -7.50
CA PRO A 171 26.51 -0.03 -7.04
C PRO A 171 25.39 0.39 -8.00
N VAL A 172 24.35 1.04 -7.47
CA VAL A 172 23.35 1.75 -8.28
C VAL A 172 24.01 3.02 -8.82
N ASP A 173 24.15 3.11 -10.13
CA ASP A 173 24.44 4.39 -10.78
C ASP A 173 23.16 5.24 -10.81
N GLY A 174 23.25 6.49 -10.34
CA GLY A 174 22.27 7.55 -10.58
C GLY A 174 21.15 7.76 -9.54
N ARG A 175 21.44 8.57 -8.51
CA ARG A 175 20.68 9.81 -8.21
C ARG A 175 21.40 10.66 -7.14
N ARG A 176 22.02 11.74 -7.61
CA ARG A 176 22.06 13.04 -6.91
C ARG A 176 20.85 13.84 -7.33
#